data_AF-A0A328LHU2-F1
#
_entry.id   AF-A0A328LHU2-F1
#
_cell.length_a   1.000
_cell.length_b   1.000
_cell.length_c   1.000
_cell.angle_alpha   90.00
_cell.angle_beta   90.00
_cell.angle_gamma   90.00
#
_symmetry.space_group_name_H-M   'P 1'
#
loop_
_entity.id
_entity.type
_entity.pdbx_description
1 polymer ?
#
loop_
_entity_poly.entity_id
_entity_poly.type
_entity_poly.pdbx_seq_one_letter_code
_entity_poly.pdbx_strand_id
1 'polypeptide(L)' 'MNGVKKTFLSLENAVIVEEIGRKLFNNEEIMPNDYSKLARITEDDEGATITETALLNAVWNARELQKEISRLKGDA' A
#
# COMPACT_ATOMS: atom_id res chain seq x y z
N MET A 1 23.69 -4.62 2.16
CA MET A 1 22.97 -3.81 3.17
C MET A 1 23.30 -4.36 4.55
N ASN A 2 23.61 -3.54 5.58
CA ASN A 2 23.88 -4.06 6.93
C ASN A 2 22.57 -4.37 7.69
N GLY A 3 22.62 -5.20 8.73
CA GLY A 3 21.41 -5.68 9.44
C GLY A 3 20.57 -4.57 10.10
N VAL A 4 21.19 -3.47 10.52
CA VAL A 4 20.50 -2.31 11.10
C VAL A 4 19.68 -1.59 10.03
N LYS A 5 20.26 -1.35 8.85
CA LYS A 5 19.56 -0.71 7.73
C LYS A 5 18.37 -1.55 7.25
N LYS A 6 18.51 -2.88 7.22
CA LYS A 6 17.40 -3.78 6.88
C LYS A 6 16.25 -3.71 7.91
N THR A 7 16.58 -3.72 9.20
CA THR A 7 15.57 -3.62 10.27
C THR A 7 14.82 -2.28 10.23
N PHE A 8 15.53 -1.19 9.94
CA PHE A 8 14.91 0.13 9.79
C PHE A 8 13.92 0.17 8.62
N LEU A 9 14.30 -0.36 7.46
CA LEU A 9 13.42 -0.47 6.29
C LEU A 9 12.17 -1.29 6.60
N SER A 10 12.31 -2.46 7.25
CA SER A 10 11.15 -3.28 7.61
C SER A 10 10.18 -2.58 8.58
N LEU A 11 10.69 -1.73 9.49
CA LEU A 11 9.83 -0.92 10.37
C LEU A 11 9.10 0.19 9.60
N GLU A 12 9.79 0.87 8.70
CA GLU A 12 9.20 1.89 7.84
C GLU A 12 8.09 1.29 6.95
N ASN A 13 8.35 0.12 6.36
CA ASN A 13 7.37 -0.64 5.58
C ASN A 13 6.13 -0.97 6.40
N ALA A 14 6.30 -1.50 7.63
CA ALA A 14 5.18 -1.86 8.51
C ALA A 14 4.27 -0.65 8.83
N VAL A 15 4.84 0.53 9.05
CA VAL A 15 4.08 1.76 9.30
C VAL A 15 3.26 2.18 8.07
N ILE A 16 3.86 2.12 6.87
CA ILE A 16 3.17 2.43 5.61
C ILE A 16 2.00 1.46 5.38
N VAL A 17 2.25 0.16 5.60
CA VAL A 17 1.25 -0.91 5.50
C VAL A 17 0.07 -0.66 6.43
N GLU A 18 0.34 -0.33 7.70
CA GLU A 18 -0.71 -0.05 8.68
C GLU A 18 -1.51 1.21 8.33
N GLU A 19 -0.83 2.29 7.92
CA GLU A 19 -1.47 3.54 7.50
C GLU A 19 -2.49 3.30 6.39
N ILE A 20 -2.09 2.58 5.34
CA ILE A 20 -2.94 2.32 4.17
C ILE A 20 -4.03 1.30 4.51
N GLY A 21 -3.70 0.28 5.31
CA GLY A 21 -4.69 -0.67 5.83
C GLY A 21 -5.82 0.02 6.59
N ARG A 22 -5.51 1.03 7.43
CA ARG A 22 -6.53 1.83 8.13
C ARG A 22 -7.40 2.64 7.17
N LYS A 23 -6.79 3.27 6.16
CA LYS A 23 -7.56 4.01 5.14
C LYS A 23 -8.58 3.11 4.45
N LEU A 24 -8.16 1.92 4.04
CA LEU A 24 -9.05 0.92 3.44
C LEU A 24 -10.16 0.50 4.40
N PHE A 25 -9.82 0.18 5.65
CA PHE A 25 -10.79 -0.22 6.67
C PHE A 25 -11.85 0.86 6.93
N ASN A 26 -11.45 2.14 6.90
CA ASN A 26 -12.32 3.28 7.13
C ASN A 26 -13.07 3.77 5.86
N ASN A 27 -12.90 3.10 4.71
CA ASN A 27 -13.36 3.58 3.40
C ASN A 27 -12.87 4.99 3.05
N GLU A 28 -11.68 5.35 3.53
CA GLU A 28 -11.02 6.58 3.15
C GLU A 28 -10.48 6.46 1.71
N GLU A 29 -10.35 7.60 1.05
CA GLU A 29 -9.78 7.66 -0.29
C GLU A 29 -8.30 7.25 -0.26
N ILE A 30 -7.91 6.37 -1.18
CA ILE A 30 -6.51 5.99 -1.36
C ILE A 30 -5.89 6.94 -2.39
N MET A 31 -4.96 7.77 -1.92
CA MET A 31 -4.36 8.82 -2.73
C MET A 31 -3.27 8.25 -3.64
N PRO A 32 -2.96 8.90 -4.78
CA PRO A 32 -1.85 8.50 -5.66
C PRO A 32 -0.52 8.23 -4.93
N ASN A 33 -0.22 9.02 -3.89
CA ASN A 33 0.98 8.88 -3.07
C ASN A 33 1.03 7.58 -2.23
N ASP A 34 -0.14 7.05 -1.82
CA ASP A 34 -0.20 5.80 -1.05
C ASP A 34 0.28 4.61 -1.89
N TYR A 35 -0.02 4.62 -3.18
CA TYR A 35 0.51 3.63 -4.13
C TYR A 35 2.02 3.74 -4.30
N SER A 36 2.55 4.96 -4.46
CA SER A 36 3.98 5.18 -4.61
C SER A 36 4.77 4.70 -3.39
N LYS A 37 4.22 4.88 -2.19
CA LYS A 37 4.81 4.35 -0.95
C LYS A 37 4.88 2.81 -0.97
N LEU A 38 3.79 2.13 -1.32
CA LEU A 38 3.77 0.66 -1.36
C LEU A 38 4.63 0.07 -2.49
N ALA A 39 4.67 0.72 -3.66
CA ALA A 39 5.53 0.29 -4.76
C ALA A 39 7.02 0.34 -4.36
N ARG A 40 7.41 1.39 -3.62
CA ARG A 40 8.76 1.49 -3.06
C ARG A 40 9.10 0.36 -2.10
N ILE A 41 8.16 -0.10 -1.27
CA ILE A 41 8.38 -1.24 -0.37
C ILE A 41 8.84 -2.47 -1.18
N THR A 42 8.17 -2.73 -2.32
CA THR A 42 8.50 -3.89 -3.16
C THR A 42 9.77 -3.72 -4.01
N GLU A 43 10.20 -2.48 -4.28
CA GLU A 43 11.41 -2.19 -5.06
C GLU A 43 12.66 -2.11 -4.18
N ASP A 44 12.55 -1.52 -2.98
CA ASP A 44 13.67 -1.23 -2.09
C ASP A 44 13.97 -2.37 -1.09
N ASP A 45 12.99 -3.25 -0.83
CA ASP A 45 13.16 -4.42 0.03
C ASP A 45 13.11 -5.73 -0.78
N GLU A 46 14.29 -6.27 -1.14
CA GLU A 46 14.45 -7.63 -1.66
C GLU A 46 13.88 -8.71 -0.70
N GLY A 47 13.55 -8.33 0.54
CA GLY A 47 12.90 -9.15 1.56
C GLY A 47 11.41 -8.93 1.72
N ALA A 48 10.73 -8.23 0.79
CA ALA A 48 9.28 -8.07 0.81
C ALA A 48 8.60 -9.42 1.03
N THR A 49 8.02 -9.57 2.21
CA THR A 49 7.38 -10.79 2.66
C THR A 49 6.14 -11.06 1.82
N ILE A 50 5.71 -12.32 1.78
CA ILE A 50 4.45 -12.73 1.12
C ILE A 50 3.28 -11.86 1.60
N THR A 51 3.31 -11.43 2.87
CA THR A 51 2.33 -10.53 3.49
C THR A 51 2.33 -9.13 2.88
N GLU A 52 3.51 -8.54 2.64
CA GLU A 52 3.64 -7.21 2.02
C GLU A 52 3.19 -7.24 0.55
N THR A 53 3.49 -8.34 -0.16
CA THR A 53 2.99 -8.56 -1.54
C THR A 53 1.47 -8.72 -1.58
N ALA A 54 0.90 -9.49 -0.65
CA ALA A 54 -0.55 -9.68 -0.54
C ALA A 54 -1.28 -8.36 -0.24
N LEU A 55 -0.69 -7.51 0.60
CA LEU A 55 -1.22 -6.20 0.91
C LEU A 55 -1.17 -5.26 -0.31
N LEU A 56 -0.07 -5.23 -1.06
CA LEU A 56 0.04 -4.44 -2.29
C LEU A 56 -1.09 -4.81 -3.27
N ASN A 57 -1.34 -6.11 -3.46
CA ASN A 57 -2.43 -6.60 -4.31
C ASN A 57 -3.81 -6.18 -3.78
N ALA A 58 -4.04 -6.25 -2.47
CA ALA A 58 -5.30 -5.82 -1.86
C ALA A 58 -5.54 -4.31 -2.07
N VAL A 59 -4.49 -3.48 -1.93
CA VAL A 59 -4.56 -2.03 -2.16
C VAL A 59 -4.80 -1.71 -3.63
N TRP A 60 -4.18 -2.46 -4.55
CA TRP A 60 -4.46 -2.34 -5.97
C TRP A 60 -5.92 -2.65 -6.29
N ASN A 61 -6.46 -3.76 -5.77
CA ASN A 61 -7.86 -4.12 -5.97
C ASN A 61 -8.82 -3.07 -5.41
N ALA A 62 -8.53 -2.51 -4.23
CA ALA A 62 -9.33 -1.45 -3.65
C ALA A 62 -9.35 -0.18 -4.50
N ARG A 63 -8.24 0.17 -5.17
CA ARG A 63 -8.18 1.26 -6.14
C ARG A 63 -9.17 1.08 -7.27
N GLU A 64 -9.14 -0.09 -7.89
CA GLU A 64 -9.96 -0.37 -9.06
C GLU A 64 -11.45 -0.35 -8.69
N LEU A 65 -11.79 -0.85 -7.49
CA LEU A 65 -13.13 -0.72 -6.94
C LEU A 65 -13.53 0.74 -6.69
N GLN A 66 -12.65 1.57 -6.12
CA GLN A 66 -12.91 3.00 -5.93
C GLN A 66 -13.17 3.72 -7.26
N LYS A 67 -12.36 3.44 -8.30
CA LYS A 67 -12.58 3.97 -9.66
C LYS A 67 -13.94 3.58 -10.22
N GLU A 68 -14.31 2.30 -10.11
CA GLU A 68 -15.60 1.82 -10.62
C GLU A 68 -16.77 2.44 -9.86
N ILE A 69 -16.66 2.61 -8.54
CA ILE A 69 -17.66 3.32 -7.73
C ILE A 69 -17.80 4.77 -8.19
N SER A 70 -16.71 5.50 -8.40
CA SER A 70 -16.76 6.89 -8.90
C SER A 70 -17.42 6.97 -10.28
N ARG A 71 -17.11 6.02 -11.18
CA ARG A 71 -17.75 5.89 -12.49
C ARG A 71 -19.26 5.67 -12.38
N LEU A 72 -19.69 4.79 -11.48
CA LEU A 72 -21.12 4.49 -11.25
C LEU A 72 -21.89 5.65 -10.61
N LYS A 73 -21.22 6.47 -9.80
CA LYS A 73 -21.80 7.69 -9.20
C LYS A 73 -21.93 8.85 -10.18
N GLY A 74 -21.26 8.79 -11.33
CA GLY A 74 -21.22 9.89 -12.30
C GLY A 74 -20.27 11.02 -11.89
N ASP A 75 -19.37 10.75 -10.95
CA ASP A 75 -18.36 11.70 -10.45
C ASP A 75 -17.07 11.73 -11.32
N ALA A 76 -17.12 11.13 -12.52
CA ALA A 76 -15.97 10.91 -13.42
C ALA A 76 -15.83 11.97 -14.52
#